data_AF-A0A382GAI0-F1
#
_entry.id   AF-A0A382GAI0-F1
#
_cell.length_a   1.000
_cell.length_b   1.000
_cell.length_c   1.000
_cell.angle_alpha   90.00
_cell.angle_beta   90.00
_cell.angle_gamma   90.00
#
_symmetry.space_group_name_H-M   'P 1'
#
loop_
_entity.id
_entity.type
_entity.pdbx_description
1 polymer ?
#
loop_
_entity_poly.entity_id
_entity_poly.type
_entity_poly.pdbx_seq_one_letter_code
_entity_poly.pdbx_strand_id
1 'polypeptide(L)'
;MNKPEAHTTSLITLRSVVLGLISVVTISFLVPYFQYTMASSMLGADHFHIGALFLVFFYLILFNVILKRWRPSWLLTPQEFILPLMMGMAASGLTTNGMGAPFISTLMAPYLLATPENQWA
;
A
#
# COMPACT_ATOMS: atom_id res chain seq x y z
N MET A 1 37.88 -20.41 6.10
CA MET A 1 37.06 -19.28 5.65
C MET A 1 35.60 -19.67 5.87
N ASN A 2 35.09 -19.41 7.07
CA ASN A 2 33.75 -19.84 7.49
C ASN A 2 32.72 -18.94 6.80
N LYS A 3 31.86 -19.51 5.95
CA LYS A 3 30.68 -18.81 5.45
C LYS A 3 29.77 -18.51 6.65
N PRO A 4 29.29 -17.27 6.83
CA PRO A 4 28.31 -17.01 7.88
C PRO A 4 27.04 -17.80 7.55
N GLU A 5 26.64 -18.66 8.46
CA GLU A 5 25.40 -19.42 8.38
C GLU A 5 24.26 -18.41 8.45
N ALA A 6 23.68 -18.10 7.29
CA ALA A 6 22.49 -17.28 7.22
C ALA A 6 21.40 -18.04 7.99
N HIS A 7 21.01 -17.53 9.16
CA HIS A 7 19.76 -17.91 9.79
C HIS A 7 18.65 -17.64 8.76
N THR A 8 18.25 -18.69 8.04
CA THR A 8 17.21 -18.69 7.02
C THR A 8 15.85 -18.66 7.70
N THR A 9 15.61 -17.62 8.48
CA THR A 9 14.25 -17.24 8.82
C THR A 9 13.55 -16.88 7.51
N SER A 10 12.59 -17.73 7.12
CA SER A 10 11.91 -17.64 5.83
C SER A 10 11.30 -16.25 5.64
N LEU A 11 11.61 -15.60 4.51
CA LEU A 11 10.94 -14.36 4.07
C LEU A 11 9.43 -14.56 3.89
N ILE A 12 9.05 -15.77 3.49
CA ILE A 12 7.68 -16.15 3.18
C ILE A 12 7.18 -17.02 4.33
N THR A 13 6.53 -16.37 5.31
CA THR A 13 5.74 -17.04 6.34
C THR A 13 4.27 -16.66 6.14
N LEU A 14 3.35 -17.51 6.62
CA LEU A 14 1.92 -17.23 6.58
C LEU A 14 1.60 -15.87 7.23
N ARG A 15 2.34 -15.53 8.29
CA ARG A 15 2.18 -14.28 9.04
C ARG A 15 2.53 -13.07 8.18
N SER A 16 3.67 -13.11 7.47
CA SER A 16 4.08 -12.07 6.52
C SER A 16 3.07 -11.89 5.39
N VAL A 17 2.52 -12.98 4.87
CA VAL A 17 1.51 -12.93 3.81
C VAL A 17 0.23 -12.26 4.31
N VAL A 18 -0.26 -12.64 5.50
CA VAL A 18 -1.46 -12.03 6.09
C VAL A 18 -1.25 -10.53 6.37
N LEU A 19 -0.10 -10.16 6.92
CA LEU A 19 0.22 -8.75 7.16
C LEU A 19 0.34 -7.96 5.85
N GLY A 20 0.94 -8.56 4.83
CA GLY A 20 0.98 -7.96 3.50
C GLY A 20 -0.40 -7.75 2.89
N LEU A 21 -1.30 -8.74 3.00
CA LEU A 21 -2.69 -8.60 2.55
C LEU A 21 -3.43 -7.49 3.29
N ILE A 22 -3.26 -7.36 4.60
CA ILE A 22 -3.86 -6.27 5.38
C ILE A 22 -3.33 -4.92 4.90
N SER A 23 -2.02 -4.81 4.67
CA SER A 23 -1.41 -3.58 4.13
C SER A 23 -1.97 -3.22 2.76
N VAL A 24 -2.11 -4.20 1.87
CA VAL A 24 -2.71 -4.01 0.52
C VAL A 24 -4.13 -3.47 0.63
N VAL A 25 -4.99 -4.13 1.42
CA VAL A 25 -6.39 -3.71 1.59
C VAL A 25 -6.47 -2.30 2.18
N THR A 26 -5.69 -2.03 3.23
CA THR A 26 -5.70 -0.74 3.91
C THR A 26 -5.29 0.39 2.97
N ILE A 27 -4.21 0.21 2.20
CA ILE A 27 -3.75 1.18 1.21
C ILE A 27 -4.82 1.35 0.12
N SER A 28 -5.33 0.25 -0.44
CA SER A 28 -6.31 0.33 -1.52
C SER A 28 -7.60 1.06 -1.13
N PHE A 29 -7.95 1.14 0.16
CA PHE A 29 -9.06 1.96 0.65
C PHE A 29 -8.66 3.39 1.05
N LEU A 30 -7.59 3.56 1.83
CA LEU A 30 -7.19 4.88 2.33
C LEU A 30 -6.78 5.82 1.19
N VAL A 31 -6.02 5.31 0.22
CA VAL A 31 -5.44 6.12 -0.85
C VAL A 31 -6.51 6.82 -1.69
N PRO A 32 -7.49 6.10 -2.28
CA PRO A 32 -8.57 6.74 -3.01
C PRO A 32 -9.44 7.61 -2.11
N TYR A 33 -9.68 7.20 -0.86
CA TYR A 33 -10.49 7.97 0.07
C TYR A 33 -9.91 9.38 0.28
N PHE A 34 -8.64 9.48 0.66
CA PHE A 34 -7.98 10.78 0.86
C PHE A 34 -7.90 11.60 -0.43
N GLN A 35 -7.63 10.95 -1.56
CA GLN A 35 -7.50 11.62 -2.85
C GLN A 35 -8.83 12.21 -3.33
N TYR A 36 -9.93 11.46 -3.23
CA TYR A 36 -11.22 11.87 -3.78
C TYR A 36 -12.11 12.65 -2.81
N THR A 37 -12.04 12.41 -1.50
CA THR A 37 -12.89 13.14 -0.53
C THR A 37 -12.22 14.36 0.09
N MET A 38 -10.91 14.32 0.34
CA MET A 38 -10.21 15.46 0.97
C MET A 38 -9.53 16.41 -0.02
N ALA A 39 -9.74 16.22 -1.33
CA ALA A 39 -9.14 17.05 -2.39
C ALA A 39 -7.65 17.34 -2.15
N SER A 40 -6.93 16.32 -1.65
CA SER A 40 -5.52 16.46 -1.30
C SER A 40 -4.68 16.60 -2.57
N SER A 41 -3.79 17.59 -2.56
CA SER A 41 -3.01 17.99 -3.74
C SER A 41 -2.22 16.83 -4.35
N MET A 42 -2.08 16.79 -5.68
CA MET A 42 -1.36 15.75 -6.44
C MET A 42 0.11 15.54 -6.02
N LEU A 43 0.67 16.41 -5.17
CA LEU A 43 1.93 16.16 -4.46
C LEU A 43 1.89 14.83 -3.66
N GLY A 44 0.72 14.41 -3.18
CA GLY A 44 0.50 13.08 -2.61
C GLY A 44 0.46 11.96 -3.66
N ALA A 45 -0.06 12.22 -4.86
CA ALA A 45 -0.19 11.22 -5.94
C ALA A 45 1.18 10.75 -6.49
N ASP A 46 2.15 11.66 -6.63
CA ASP A 46 3.49 11.32 -7.11
C ASP A 46 4.41 10.73 -6.02
N HIS A 47 4.23 11.16 -4.76
CA HIS A 47 5.01 10.68 -3.60
C HIS A 47 4.32 9.54 -2.85
N PHE A 48 3.24 8.96 -3.40
CA PHE A 48 2.43 7.97 -2.69
C PHE A 48 3.23 6.72 -2.31
N HIS A 49 4.26 6.36 -3.08
CA HIS A 49 5.17 5.28 -2.71
C HIS A 49 5.85 5.51 -1.37
N ILE A 50 6.27 6.75 -1.08
CA ILE A 50 6.92 7.14 0.18
C ILE A 50 5.89 7.23 1.31
N GLY A 51 4.70 7.78 1.05
CA GLY A 51 3.61 7.84 2.03
C GLY A 51 3.11 6.44 2.43
N ALA A 52 2.95 5.54 1.47
CA ALA A 52 2.59 4.15 1.70
C ALA A 52 3.71 3.38 2.42
N LEU A 53 4.98 3.62 2.06
CA LEU A 53 6.13 3.11 2.82
C LEU A 53 6.05 3.55 4.27
N PHE A 54 5.84 4.84 4.53
CA PHE A 54 5.78 5.38 5.88
C PHE A 54 4.60 4.82 6.68
N LEU A 55 3.41 4.70 6.07
CA LEU A 55 2.23 4.12 6.69
C LEU A 55 2.39 2.64 7.01
N VAL A 56 2.91 1.85 6.07
CA VAL A 56 3.16 0.41 6.27
C VAL A 56 4.24 0.22 7.32
N PHE A 57 5.30 1.02 7.28
CA PHE A 57 6.37 0.96 8.26
C PHE A 57 5.87 1.30 9.66
N PHE A 58 5.08 2.37 9.80
CA PHE A 58 4.47 2.77 11.07
C PHE A 58 3.49 1.71 11.59
N TYR A 59 2.62 1.20 10.71
CA TYR A 59 1.67 0.14 11.05
C TYR A 59 2.37 -1.11 11.54
N LEU A 60 3.39 -1.58 10.82
CA LEU A 60 4.13 -2.79 11.18
C LEU A 60 4.94 -2.61 12.47
N ILE A 61 5.51 -1.42 12.72
CA ILE A 61 6.17 -1.11 14.00
C ILE A 61 5.15 -1.13 15.14
N LEU A 62 4.01 -0.46 14.96
CA LEU A 62 2.94 -0.44 15.96
C LEU A 62 2.46 -1.86 16.26
N PHE A 63 2.25 -2.67 15.23
CA PHE A 63 1.93 -4.09 15.35
C PHE A 63 3.01 -4.81 16.17
N ASN A 64 4.29 -4.65 15.82
CA ASN A 64 5.39 -5.33 16.51
C ASN A 64 5.50 -4.91 17.99
N VAL A 65 5.26 -3.64 18.32
CA VAL A 65 5.23 -3.12 19.70
C VAL A 65 4.05 -3.70 20.49
N ILE A 66 2.86 -3.74 19.89
CA ILE A 66 1.67 -4.34 20.50
C ILE A 66 1.89 -5.84 20.73
N LEU A 67 2.37 -6.56 19.72
CA LEU A 67 2.67 -7.98 19.82
C LEU A 67 3.71 -8.28 20.90
N LYS A 68 4.77 -7.47 21.01
CA LYS A 68 5.77 -7.58 22.08
C LYS A 68 5.15 -7.49 23.48
N ARG A 69 4.10 -6.66 23.66
CA ARG A 69 3.42 -6.49 24.96
C ARG A 69 2.57 -7.70 25.34
N TRP A 70 2.02 -8.43 24.37
CA TRP A 70 1.10 -9.54 24.60
C TRP A 70 1.81 -10.91 24.58
N ARG A 71 2.67 -11.15 23.59
CA ARG A 71 3.42 -12.40 23.41
C ARG A 71 4.77 -12.12 22.71
N PRO A 72 5.89 -12.08 23.44
CA PRO A 72 7.20 -11.81 22.85
C PRO A 72 7.67 -12.87 21.83
N SER A 73 7.09 -14.08 21.86
CA SER A 73 7.35 -15.10 20.84
C SER A 73 6.75 -14.79 19.47
N TRP A 74 5.88 -13.78 19.37
CA TRP A 74 5.26 -13.36 18.12
C TRP A 74 5.91 -12.09 17.55
N LEU A 75 7.08 -11.66 18.02
CA LEU A 75 7.79 -10.58 17.34
C LEU A 75 8.02 -10.94 15.87
N LEU A 76 7.81 -9.96 15.01
CA LEU A 76 8.16 -10.08 13.60
C LEU A 76 9.66 -10.06 13.45
N THR A 77 10.17 -11.03 12.69
CA THR A 77 11.58 -11.01 12.29
C THR A 77 11.81 -9.97 11.19
N PRO A 78 13.04 -9.45 11.04
CA PRO A 78 13.35 -8.49 9.98
C PRO A 78 13.00 -9.00 8.57
N GLN A 79 13.16 -10.30 8.31
CA GLN A 79 12.78 -10.90 7.02
C GLN A 79 11.26 -10.89 6.81
N GLU A 80 10.47 -11.21 7.83
CA GLU A 80 9.01 -11.20 7.72
C GLU A 80 8.43 -9.80 7.46
N PHE A 81 9.19 -8.75 7.74
CA PHE A 81 8.80 -7.36 7.48
C PHE A 81 8.92 -6.96 6.01
N ILE A 82 9.85 -7.58 5.27
CA ILE A 82 10.17 -7.18 3.88
C ILE A 82 9.00 -7.51 2.94
N LEU A 83 8.36 -8.67 3.11
CA LEU A 83 7.27 -9.09 2.23
C LEU A 83 6.04 -8.15 2.31
N PRO A 84 5.49 -7.84 3.50
CA PRO A 84 4.41 -6.85 3.62
C PRO A 84 4.77 -5.47 3.04
N LEU A 85 6.04 -5.06 3.19
CA LEU A 85 6.53 -3.80 2.66
C LEU A 85 6.47 -3.80 1.13
N MET A 86 6.99 -4.85 0.49
CA MET A 86 6.94 -5.00 -0.97
C MET A 86 5.50 -5.07 -1.49
N MET A 87 4.63 -5.83 -0.81
CA MET A 87 3.21 -5.93 -1.17
C MET A 87 2.50 -4.57 -1.06
N GLY A 88 2.77 -3.81 0.00
CA GLY A 88 2.21 -2.47 0.19
C GLY A 88 2.67 -1.47 -0.86
N MET A 89 3.97 -1.47 -1.20
CA MET A 89 4.51 -0.62 -2.27
C MET A 89 3.91 -0.94 -3.65
N ALA A 90 3.75 -2.22 -3.96
CA ALA A 90 3.11 -2.65 -5.20
C ALA A 90 1.64 -2.19 -5.25
N ALA A 91 0.91 -2.37 -4.15
CA ALA A 91 -0.49 -1.94 -4.04
C ALA A 91 -0.66 -0.43 -4.18
N SER A 92 0.22 0.39 -3.59
CA SER A 92 0.13 1.85 -3.73
C SER A 92 0.29 2.30 -5.18
N GLY A 93 1.25 1.74 -5.92
CA GLY A 93 1.44 2.09 -7.33
C GLY A 93 0.23 1.71 -8.20
N LEU A 94 -0.33 0.53 -7.97
CA LEU A 94 -1.52 0.05 -8.67
C LEU A 94 -2.76 0.89 -8.37
N THR A 95 -2.96 1.29 -7.12
CA THR A 95 -4.19 1.99 -6.73
C THR A 95 -4.22 3.42 -7.28
N THR A 96 -3.09 4.15 -7.29
CA THR A 96 -3.05 5.55 -7.74
C THR A 96 -3.02 5.69 -9.25
N ASN A 97 -2.04 5.05 -9.91
CA ASN A 97 -1.79 5.22 -11.35
C ASN A 97 -2.32 4.07 -12.21
N GLY A 98 -2.40 2.85 -11.65
CA GLY A 98 -2.80 1.66 -12.40
C GLY A 98 -4.30 1.54 -12.65
N MET A 99 -5.12 1.84 -11.64
CA MET A 99 -6.59 1.71 -11.75
C MET A 99 -7.37 2.94 -11.25
N GLY A 100 -6.96 3.63 -10.18
CA GLY A 100 -7.80 4.65 -9.54
C GLY A 100 -8.24 5.79 -10.47
N ALA A 101 -7.29 6.61 -10.92
CA ALA A 101 -7.59 7.77 -11.76
C ALA A 101 -8.10 7.41 -13.18
N PRO A 102 -7.41 6.56 -13.97
CA PRO A 102 -7.83 6.30 -15.35
C PRO A 102 -9.17 5.57 -15.45
N PHE A 103 -9.51 4.71 -14.48
CA PHE A 103 -10.77 3.97 -14.50
C PHE A 103 -11.96 4.88 -14.26
N ILE A 104 -11.88 5.77 -13.26
CA ILE A 104 -12.94 6.76 -12.99
C ILE A 104 -13.06 7.73 -14.17
N SER A 105 -11.93 8.22 -14.72
CA SER A 105 -11.95 9.09 -15.91
C SER A 105 -12.61 8.40 -17.11
N THR A 106 -12.34 7.11 -17.35
CA THR A 106 -12.93 6.35 -18.46
C THR A 106 -14.43 6.12 -18.26
N LEU A 107 -14.87 5.86 -17.03
CA LEU A 107 -16.30 5.71 -16.71
C LEU A 107 -17.09 7.02 -16.85
N MET A 108 -16.47 8.15 -16.50
CA MET A 108 -17.09 9.47 -16.59
C MET A 108 -16.98 10.11 -17.97
N ALA A 109 -16.03 9.67 -18.79
CA ALA A 109 -15.81 10.14 -20.16
C ALA A 109 -17.12 10.27 -20.98
N PRO A 110 -18.00 9.27 -21.11
CA PRO A 110 -19.22 9.43 -21.91
C PRO A 110 -20.16 10.52 -21.37
N TYR A 111 -20.19 10.76 -20.06
CA TYR A 111 -21.07 11.77 -19.45
C TYR A 111 -20.48 13.18 -19.51
N LEU A 112 -19.17 13.30 -19.35
CA LEU A 112 -18.47 14.59 -19.39
C LEU A 112 -18.22 15.07 -20.82
N LEU A 113 -18.05 14.14 -21.77
CA LEU A 113 -17.65 14.46 -23.13
C LEU A 113 -18.83 14.59 -24.10
N ALA A 114 -20.00 14.03 -23.76
CA ALA A 114 -21.21 14.12 -24.58
C ALA A 114 -22.09 15.34 -24.26
N THR A 115 -21.62 16.25 -23.40
CA THR A 115 -22.35 17.48 -23.09
C THR A 115 -22.31 18.47 -24.27
N PRO A 116 -23.40 19.20 -24.57
CA PRO A 116 -23.42 20.21 -25.62
C PRO A 116 -22.35 21.30 -25.43
N GLU A 117 -21.97 21.58 -24.18
CA GLU A 117 -20.94 22.55 -23.81
C GLU A 117 -19.53 22.14 -24.27
N ASN A 118 -19.29 20.85 -24.49
CA ASN A 118 -17.97 20.33 -24.86
C ASN A 118 -17.60 20.64 -26.32
N GLN A 119 -18.56 21.02 -27.18
CA GLN A 119 -18.32 21.40 -28.59
C GLN A 119 -17.49 20.40 -29.42
N TRP A 120 -17.59 19.09 -29.14
CA TRP A 120 -16.87 18.04 -29.88
C TRP A 120 -17.71 17.38 -30.99
N ALA A 121 -18.75 18.07 -31.46
CA ALA A 121 -19.55 17.69 -32.63
C ALA A 121 -19.09 18.45 -33.88
#